data_AF-A0A6F8ZEP5-F1
#
_entry.id   AF-A0A6F8ZEP5-F1
#
_cell.length_a   1.000
_cell.length_b   1.000
_cell.length_c   1.000
_cell.angle_alpha   90.00
_cell.angle_beta   90.00
_cell.angle_gamma   90.00
#
_symmetry.space_group_name_H-M   'P 1'
#
loop_
_entity.id
_entity.type
_entity.pdbx_description
1 polymer ?
#
loop_
_entity_poly.entity_id
_entity_poly.type
_entity_poly.pdbx_seq_one_letter_code
_entity_poly.pdbx_strand_id
1 'polypeptide(L)'
;MAHYLRSFGYAPYPPLSAGQAAALTRLLERYRRLRGEPVPETEVTAAVLGRPKTLGELNADEADRVAAHLVVHNLVYSTFPQALPQTPAPFARELDGLLADRELLERVIAAAGWDTGREFLPPPWGEPVSQG
;
A
#
# COMPACT_ATOMS: atom_id res chain seq x y z
N MET A 1 12.12 -20.25 18.00
CA MET A 1 11.31 -21.07 17.06
C MET A 1 11.39 -20.60 15.61
N ALA A 2 11.32 -19.30 15.31
CA ALA A 2 11.43 -18.75 13.94
C ALA A 2 12.78 -19.00 13.22
N HIS A 3 13.86 -19.34 13.96
CA HIS A 3 15.13 -19.73 13.33
C HIS A 3 15.09 -21.15 12.74
N TYR A 4 14.28 -22.06 13.29
CA TYR A 4 14.28 -23.46 12.87
C TYR A 4 13.56 -23.69 11.54
N LEU A 5 12.51 -22.90 11.25
CA LEU A 5 11.78 -22.96 9.96
C LEU A 5 12.58 -22.35 8.79
N ARG A 6 13.54 -21.46 9.08
CA ARG A 6 14.43 -20.85 8.07
C ARG A 6 15.44 -21.83 7.49
N SER A 7 15.96 -22.73 8.32
CA SER A 7 16.91 -23.78 7.90
C SER A 7 16.32 -24.82 6.93
N PHE A 8 14.99 -24.90 6.82
CA PHE A 8 14.31 -25.83 5.90
C PHE A 8 13.75 -25.14 4.64
N GLY A 9 14.06 -23.86 4.41
CA GLY A 9 13.64 -23.15 3.18
C GLY A 9 12.15 -22.78 3.10
N TYR A 10 11.40 -22.85 4.21
CA TYR A 10 9.95 -22.61 4.23
C TYR A 10 9.55 -21.12 4.28
N ALA A 11 10.49 -20.19 4.41
CA ALA A 11 10.21 -18.75 4.35
C ALA A 11 11.19 -18.10 3.37
N PRO A 12 10.76 -17.74 2.14
CA PRO A 12 11.65 -17.20 1.12
C PRO A 12 12.20 -15.81 1.47
N TYR A 13 11.67 -15.12 2.48
CA TYR A 13 12.08 -13.78 2.88
C TYR A 13 12.15 -13.62 4.41
N PRO A 14 13.05 -12.74 4.92
CA PRO A 14 13.07 -12.40 6.33
C PRO A 14 11.75 -11.74 6.76
N PRO A 15 11.27 -11.99 7.99
CA PRO A 15 10.13 -11.26 8.54
C PRO A 15 10.48 -9.77 8.72
N LEU A 16 9.44 -8.93 8.80
CA LEU A 16 9.62 -7.51 9.12
C LEU A 16 10.36 -7.31 10.42
N SER A 17 11.21 -6.29 10.47
CA SER A 17 11.73 -5.80 11.74
C SER A 17 10.58 -5.25 12.60
N ALA A 18 10.76 -5.26 13.94
CA ALA A 18 9.77 -4.70 14.86
C ALA A 18 9.44 -3.22 14.55
N GLY A 19 10.44 -2.46 14.08
CA GLY A 19 10.27 -1.07 13.65
C GLY A 19 9.37 -0.92 12.41
N GLN A 20 9.60 -1.76 11.39
CA GLN A 20 8.78 -1.78 10.17
C GLN A 20 7.34 -2.19 10.47
N ALA A 21 7.15 -3.25 11.26
CA ALA A 21 5.82 -3.70 11.67
C ALA A 21 5.06 -2.60 12.43
N ALA A 22 5.71 -1.94 13.40
CA ALA A 22 5.10 -0.84 14.14
C ALA A 22 4.77 0.38 13.26
N ALA A 23 5.62 0.70 12.28
CA ALA A 23 5.36 1.80 11.35
C ALA A 23 4.15 1.50 10.45
N LEU A 24 4.05 0.27 9.93
CA LEU A 24 2.95 -0.17 9.08
C LEU A 24 1.61 -0.16 9.84
N THR A 25 1.60 -0.66 11.08
CA THR A 25 0.41 -0.60 11.95
C THR A 25 -0.04 0.84 12.17
N ARG A 26 0.89 1.77 12.45
CA ARG A 26 0.54 3.19 12.63
C ARG A 26 -0.05 3.82 11.36
N LEU A 27 0.45 3.45 10.17
CA LEU A 27 -0.11 3.93 8.90
C LEU A 27 -1.55 3.46 8.71
N LEU A 28 -1.83 2.18 9.00
CA LEU A 28 -3.17 1.61 8.91
C LEU A 28 -4.13 2.25 9.93
N GLU A 29 -3.68 2.44 11.17
CA GLU A 29 -4.47 3.13 12.20
C GLU A 29 -4.76 4.59 11.84
N ARG A 30 -3.79 5.30 11.27
CA ARG A 30 -4.01 6.66 10.78
C ARG A 30 -5.07 6.68 9.67
N TYR A 31 -4.99 5.76 8.73
CA TYR A 31 -5.95 5.65 7.64
C TYR A 31 -7.37 5.37 8.17
N ARG A 32 -7.52 4.39 9.06
CA ARG A 32 -8.82 4.09 9.71
C ARG A 32 -9.42 5.30 10.42
N ARG A 33 -8.59 6.08 11.13
CA ARG A 33 -9.05 7.31 11.81
C ARG A 33 -9.50 8.38 10.83
N LEU A 34 -8.77 8.59 9.74
CA LEU A 34 -9.12 9.58 8.73
C LEU A 34 -10.38 9.19 7.94
N ARG A 35 -10.54 7.89 7.64
CA ARG A 35 -11.70 7.34 6.96
C ARG A 35 -12.97 7.37 7.83
N GLY A 36 -12.81 7.26 9.15
CA GLY A 36 -13.93 7.30 10.10
C GLY A 36 -14.68 5.97 10.27
N GLU A 37 -14.26 4.90 9.60
CA GLU A 37 -14.85 3.57 9.73
C GLU A 37 -13.79 2.46 9.75
N PRO A 38 -14.05 1.32 10.42
CA PRO A 38 -13.08 0.24 10.55
C PRO A 38 -12.83 -0.43 9.19
N VAL A 39 -11.56 -0.57 8.82
CA VAL A 39 -11.12 -1.34 7.64
C VAL A 39 -10.25 -2.50 8.10
N PRO A 40 -10.61 -3.76 7.82
CA PRO A 40 -9.76 -4.89 8.17
C PRO A 40 -8.46 -4.85 7.37
N GLU A 41 -7.35 -5.23 8.00
CA GLU A 41 -6.05 -5.23 7.32
C GLU A 41 -6.00 -6.20 6.12
N THR A 42 -6.79 -7.27 6.18
CA THR A 42 -6.94 -8.23 5.09
C THR A 42 -7.62 -7.65 3.86
N GLU A 43 -8.46 -6.62 4.00
CA GLU A 43 -9.02 -5.88 2.86
C GLU A 43 -7.96 -5.03 2.18
N VAL A 44 -7.15 -4.31 2.97
CA VAL A 44 -6.03 -3.51 2.46
C VAL A 44 -5.03 -4.40 1.73
N THR A 45 -4.61 -5.50 2.34
CA THR A 45 -3.65 -6.41 1.71
C THR A 45 -4.25 -7.14 0.51
N ALA A 46 -5.52 -7.51 0.53
CA ALA A 46 -6.19 -8.09 -0.65
C ALA A 46 -6.23 -7.10 -1.82
N ALA A 47 -6.50 -5.82 -1.55
CA ALA A 47 -6.52 -4.79 -2.58
C ALA A 47 -5.13 -4.52 -3.18
N VAL A 48 -4.09 -4.48 -2.35
CA VAL A 48 -2.72 -4.13 -2.79
C VAL A 48 -1.97 -5.34 -3.38
N LEU A 49 -2.13 -6.52 -2.77
CA LEU A 49 -1.35 -7.72 -3.09
C LEU A 49 -2.13 -8.76 -3.91
N GLY A 50 -3.43 -8.53 -4.13
CA GLY A 50 -4.34 -9.49 -4.77
C GLY A 50 -4.70 -10.70 -3.91
N ARG A 51 -4.29 -10.73 -2.64
CA ARG A 51 -4.57 -11.82 -1.68
C ARG A 51 -4.65 -11.30 -0.24
N PRO A 52 -5.59 -11.82 0.58
CA PRO A 52 -5.71 -11.41 1.97
C PRO A 52 -4.54 -11.97 2.79
N LYS A 53 -3.88 -11.09 3.53
CA LYS A 53 -2.87 -11.40 4.55
C LYS A 53 -3.00 -10.47 5.74
N THR A 54 -2.62 -10.94 6.91
CA THR A 54 -2.39 -10.08 8.07
C THR A 54 -1.09 -9.29 7.88
N LEU A 55 -0.95 -8.14 8.55
CA LEU A 55 0.27 -7.34 8.45
C LEU A 55 1.51 -8.09 8.96
N GLY A 56 1.33 -9.01 9.92
CA GLY A 56 2.40 -9.84 10.47
C GLY A 56 2.89 -10.95 9.53
N GLU A 57 2.14 -11.26 8.47
CA GLU A 57 2.48 -12.27 7.46
C GLU A 57 3.19 -11.68 6.23
N LEU A 58 3.40 -10.37 6.21
CA LEU A 58 4.06 -9.68 5.11
C LEU A 58 5.58 -9.85 5.20
N ASN A 59 6.21 -10.05 4.05
CA ASN A 59 7.64 -9.82 3.91
C ASN A 59 7.94 -8.32 3.70
N ALA A 60 9.21 -7.94 3.64
CA ALA A 60 9.63 -6.55 3.46
C ALA A 60 9.01 -5.89 2.22
N ASP A 61 9.13 -6.54 1.05
CA ASP A 61 8.61 -5.98 -0.22
C ASP A 61 7.09 -5.82 -0.21
N GLU A 62 6.36 -6.80 0.33
CA GLU A 62 4.91 -6.73 0.49
C GLU A 62 4.51 -5.59 1.44
N ALA A 63 5.24 -5.43 2.55
CA ALA A 63 5.00 -4.37 3.51
C ALA A 63 5.29 -2.98 2.93
N ASP A 64 6.35 -2.83 2.15
CA ASP A 64 6.69 -1.56 1.49
C ASP A 64 5.61 -1.16 0.48
N ARG A 65 5.08 -2.13 -0.30
CA ARG A 65 3.93 -1.88 -1.18
C ARG A 65 2.69 -1.44 -0.41
N VAL A 66 2.32 -2.17 0.64
CA VAL A 66 1.15 -1.82 1.47
C VAL A 66 1.35 -0.45 2.13
N ALA A 67 2.56 -0.15 2.62
CA ALA A 67 2.89 1.15 3.19
C ALA A 67 2.73 2.28 2.18
N ALA A 68 3.24 2.12 0.95
CA ALA A 68 3.12 3.13 -0.10
C ALA A 68 1.65 3.47 -0.40
N HIS A 69 0.79 2.46 -0.55
CA HIS A 69 -0.65 2.67 -0.73
C HIS A 69 -1.28 3.38 0.48
N LEU A 70 -1.00 2.92 1.70
CA LEU A 70 -1.53 3.57 2.91
C LEU A 70 -1.08 5.04 3.02
N VAL A 71 0.14 5.38 2.59
CA VAL A 71 0.62 6.77 2.59
C VAL A 71 -0.21 7.62 1.62
N VAL A 72 -0.52 7.15 0.41
CA VAL A 72 -1.40 7.88 -0.52
C VAL A 72 -2.77 8.09 0.06
N HIS A 73 -3.41 7.03 0.56
CA HIS A 73 -4.75 7.15 1.10
C HIS A 73 -4.75 8.16 2.26
N ASN A 74 -3.79 8.07 3.18
CA ASN A 74 -3.64 9.06 4.26
C ASN A 74 -3.45 10.49 3.74
N LEU A 75 -2.66 10.68 2.68
CA LEU A 75 -2.43 12.00 2.08
C LEU A 75 -3.70 12.55 1.41
N VAL A 76 -4.40 11.73 0.65
CA VAL A 76 -5.66 12.10 -0.02
C VAL A 76 -6.71 12.47 1.01
N TYR A 77 -6.94 11.64 2.02
CA TYR A 77 -7.89 11.95 3.10
C TYR A 77 -7.55 13.24 3.86
N SER A 78 -6.27 13.55 4.06
CA SER A 78 -5.86 14.71 4.86
C SER A 78 -5.73 16.01 4.07
N THR A 79 -5.40 15.94 2.78
CA THR A 79 -5.03 17.11 1.97
C THR A 79 -5.95 17.33 0.77
N PHE A 80 -6.55 16.26 0.25
CA PHE A 80 -7.42 16.30 -0.92
C PHE A 80 -8.74 15.56 -0.68
N PRO A 81 -9.49 15.83 0.40
CA PRO A 81 -10.71 15.09 0.72
C PRO A 81 -11.78 15.18 -0.38
N GLN A 82 -11.75 16.24 -1.20
CA GLN A 82 -12.61 16.39 -2.37
C GLN A 82 -12.35 15.37 -3.50
N ALA A 83 -11.20 14.68 -3.47
CA ALA A 83 -10.84 13.62 -4.41
C ALA A 83 -11.53 12.29 -4.08
N LEU A 84 -12.06 12.16 -2.86
CA LEU A 84 -12.67 10.92 -2.39
C LEU A 84 -14.13 10.84 -2.85
N PRO A 85 -14.66 9.61 -3.05
CA PRO A 85 -16.07 9.43 -3.34
C PRO A 85 -16.93 9.95 -2.19
N GLN A 86 -18.11 10.50 -2.51
CA GLN A 86 -19.06 11.01 -1.51
C GLN A 86 -19.52 9.90 -0.53
N THR A 87 -19.61 8.67 -1.02
CA THR A 87 -19.87 7.48 -0.22
C THR A 87 -18.57 6.70 -0.06
N PRO A 88 -18.20 6.26 1.16
CA PRO A 88 -17.01 5.44 1.36
C PRO A 88 -17.02 4.21 0.45
N ALA A 89 -16.04 4.13 -0.44
CA ALA A 89 -15.82 2.97 -1.30
C ALA A 89 -14.93 1.95 -0.58
N PRO A 90 -14.92 0.67 -0.99
CA PRO A 90 -13.92 -0.29 -0.53
C PRO A 90 -12.50 0.22 -0.83
N PHE A 91 -11.50 -0.17 -0.01
CA PHE A 91 -10.11 0.31 -0.14
C PHE A 91 -9.61 0.28 -1.60
N ALA A 92 -9.90 -0.80 -2.31
CA ALA A 92 -9.46 -1.03 -3.69
C ALA A 92 -9.97 0.00 -4.72
N ARG A 93 -11.02 0.77 -4.40
CA ARG A 93 -11.68 1.70 -5.33
C ARG A 93 -11.70 3.15 -4.86
N GLU A 94 -11.17 3.44 -3.67
CA GLU A 94 -11.21 4.81 -3.12
C GLU A 94 -10.47 5.82 -3.99
N LEU A 95 -9.45 5.35 -4.73
CA LEU A 95 -8.61 6.19 -5.58
C LEU A 95 -8.95 6.08 -7.07
N ASP A 96 -10.04 5.39 -7.45
CA ASP A 96 -10.42 5.26 -8.88
C ASP A 96 -10.64 6.64 -9.51
N GLY A 97 -11.26 7.57 -8.77
CA GLY A 97 -11.44 8.96 -9.21
C GLY A 97 -10.12 9.74 -9.33
N LEU A 98 -9.17 9.50 -8.42
CA LEU A 98 -7.83 10.08 -8.49
C LEU A 98 -7.07 9.58 -9.73
N LEU A 99 -7.17 8.29 -10.05
CA LEU A 99 -6.50 7.70 -11.21
C LEU A 99 -7.09 8.18 -12.54
N ALA A 100 -8.35 8.59 -12.55
CA ALA A 100 -9.00 9.18 -13.71
C ALA A 100 -8.67 10.67 -13.92
N ASP A 101 -8.16 11.36 -12.89
CA ASP A 101 -7.83 12.79 -12.91
C ASP A 101 -6.30 13.01 -12.81
N ARG A 102 -5.67 13.21 -13.98
CA ARG A 102 -4.23 13.36 -14.09
C ARG A 102 -3.67 14.57 -13.32
N GLU A 103 -4.36 15.70 -13.36
CA GLU A 103 -3.88 16.92 -12.68
C GLU A 103 -3.92 16.73 -11.16
N LEU A 104 -4.97 16.08 -10.65
CA LEU A 104 -5.09 15.75 -9.24
C LEU A 104 -4.04 14.74 -8.80
N LEU A 105 -3.77 13.71 -9.61
CA LEU A 105 -2.70 12.75 -9.38
C LEU A 105 -1.32 13.44 -9.29
N GLU A 106 -1.01 14.34 -10.22
CA GLU A 106 0.24 15.12 -10.21
C GLU A 106 0.38 15.98 -8.94
N ARG A 107 -0.73 16.55 -8.44
CA ARG A 107 -0.75 17.31 -7.18
C ARG A 107 -0.54 16.43 -5.95
N VAL A 108 -1.12 15.22 -5.93
CA VAL A 108 -0.92 14.25 -4.85
C VAL A 108 0.55 13.81 -4.81
N ILE A 109 1.13 13.50 -5.97
CA ILE A 109 2.54 13.15 -6.12
C ILE A 109 3.45 14.28 -5.62
N ALA A 110 3.19 15.52 -6.03
CA ALA A 110 3.95 16.68 -5.59
C ALA A 110 3.83 16.90 -4.07
N ALA A 111 2.63 16.75 -3.50
CA ALA A 111 2.39 16.88 -2.06
C ALA A 111 3.05 15.76 -1.24
N ALA A 112 3.18 14.56 -1.81
CA ALA A 112 3.93 13.47 -1.21
C ALA A 112 5.45 13.73 -1.20
N GLY A 113 5.93 14.72 -1.96
CA GLY A 113 7.35 14.99 -2.18
C GLY A 113 8.03 13.90 -3.01
N TRP A 114 7.25 13.14 -3.79
CA TRP A 114 7.75 12.06 -4.62
C TRP A 114 7.97 12.64 -6.00
N ASP A 115 9.22 12.83 -6.39
CA ASP A 115 9.53 13.53 -7.63
C ASP A 115 9.09 12.66 -8.83
N THR A 116 7.92 12.99 -9.39
CA THR A 116 7.35 12.51 -10.67
C THR A 116 6.99 11.02 -10.79
N GLY A 117 5.85 10.61 -10.20
CA GLY A 117 4.83 9.67 -10.76
C GLY A 117 5.19 8.28 -11.30
N ARG A 118 6.46 7.91 -11.39
CA ARG A 118 6.96 6.63 -11.91
C ARG A 118 6.86 5.50 -10.90
N GLU A 119 6.82 5.82 -9.61
CA GLU A 119 6.74 4.83 -8.54
C GLU A 119 5.30 4.35 -8.26
N PHE A 120 4.29 4.99 -8.88
CA PHE A 120 2.87 4.67 -8.65
C PHE A 120 2.18 3.85 -9.73
N LEU A 121 2.69 3.84 -10.95
CA LEU A 121 2.07 3.06 -12.01
C LEU A 121 2.69 1.65 -12.02
N PRO A 122 1.89 0.58 -11.90
CA PRO A 122 2.42 -0.75 -12.22
C PRO A 122 2.99 -0.69 -13.64
N PRO A 123 4.18 -1.27 -13.90
CA PRO A 123 4.72 -1.31 -15.25
C PRO A 123 3.66 -1.91 -16.18
N PRO A 124 3.39 -1.33 -17.37
CA PRO A 124 2.48 -1.96 -18.31
C PRO A 124 3.14 -3.27 -18.75
N TRP A 125 2.51 -4.38 -18.35
CA TRP A 125 2.83 -5.77 -18.65
C TRP A 125 3.83 -6.03 -19.79
N GLY A 126 4.98 -6.63 -19.42
CA GLY A 126 5.71 -7.60 -20.23
C GLY A 126 6.50 -7.07 -21.43
N GLU A 127 7.80 -6.93 -21.25
CA GLU A 127 8.74 -7.52 -22.20
C GLU A 127 9.68 -8.45 -21.42
N PRO A 128 9.92 -9.70 -21.89
CA PRO A 128 10.99 -10.52 -21.35
C PRO A 128 12.31 -9.97 -21.92
N VAL A 129 13.13 -9.34 -21.09
CA VAL A 129 14.51 -9.03 -21.50
C VAL A 129 15.43 -10.10 -20.91
N SER A 130 15.51 -11.16 -21.70
CA SER A 130 16.63 -12.04 -22.01
C SER A 130 17.80 -12.13 -21.02
N GLN A 131 18.16 -13.38 -20.73
CA GLN A 131 19.47 -13.73 -20.21
C GLN A 131 20.59 -13.07 -21.04
N GLY A 132 21.54 -12.48 -20.31
CA GLY A 132 22.92 -12.29 -20.73
C GLY A 132 23.80 -13.00 -19.72
#